data_AF-A0A661EBN5-F1
#
_entry.id   AF-A0A661EBN5-F1
#
_cell.length_a   1.000
_cell.length_b   1.000
_cell.length_c   1.000
_cell.angle_alpha   90.00
_cell.angle_beta   90.00
_cell.angle_gamma   90.00
#
_symmetry.space_group_name_H-M   'P 1'
#
loop_
_entity.id
_entity.type
_entity.pdbx_description
1 polymer ?
#
loop_
_entity_poly.entity_id
_entity_poly.type
_entity_poly.pdbx_seq_one_letter_code
_entity_poly.pdbx_strand_id
1 'polypeptide(L)'
;MSYAKAIVCYPQNPSFIKFKYVIISVFRWIYKMITAPNKVKTNLYLDVKMKEQALPLFKKYGFDLSDAFNIFLTKTVAKQAIPFNIDVPNQETIEAMQDSQNGIGLEEITFEQLKKDMKKCIVN
;
A
#
# COMPACT_ATOMS: atom_id res chain seq x y z
N MET A 1 14.90 19.11 37.73
CA MET A 1 14.74 18.33 38.97
C MET A 1 13.24 18.15 39.18
N SER A 2 12.66 16.98 39.39
CA SER A 2 13.16 15.63 39.55
C SER A 2 11.93 14.75 39.32
N TYR A 3 12.00 13.85 38.34
CA TYR A 3 10.97 12.84 38.09
C TYR A 3 11.01 11.86 39.26
N ALA A 4 10.31 12.20 40.34
CA ALA A 4 10.26 11.39 41.54
C ALA A 4 9.32 10.20 41.31
N LYS A 5 9.91 9.11 40.82
CA LYS A 5 9.66 7.73 41.25
C LYS A 5 8.20 7.39 41.58
N ALA A 6 7.35 7.35 40.56
CA ALA A 6 6.34 6.29 40.53
C ALA A 6 7.08 5.01 40.14
N ILE A 7 7.70 4.35 41.13
CA ILE A 7 8.03 2.93 41.00
C ILE A 7 6.68 2.26 40.85
N VAL A 8 6.31 2.00 39.60
CA VAL A 8 5.31 1.02 39.24
C VAL A 8 5.77 -0.26 39.94
N CYS A 9 5.17 -0.55 41.10
CA CYS A 9 5.27 -1.85 41.76
C CYS A 9 4.59 -2.86 40.86
N TYR A 10 5.25 -3.21 39.76
CA TYR A 10 4.93 -4.36 38.98
C TYR A 10 5.24 -5.55 39.88
N PRO A 11 4.27 -6.39 40.25
CA PRO A 11 4.56 -7.53 41.11
C PRO A 11 5.53 -8.43 40.35
N GLN A 12 6.80 -8.44 40.75
CA GLN A 12 7.84 -9.35 40.29
C GLN A 12 7.61 -10.74 40.92
N ASN A 13 6.36 -11.20 40.86
CA ASN A 13 5.99 -12.54 41.30
C ASN A 13 6.18 -13.48 40.09
N PRO A 14 7.16 -14.41 40.13
CA PRO A 14 7.52 -15.26 39.00
C PRO A 14 6.33 -16.09 38.50
N SER A 15 5.37 -16.40 39.38
CA SER A 15 4.12 -17.09 39.06
C SER A 15 3.20 -16.24 38.17
N PHE A 16 3.08 -14.95 38.45
CA PHE A 16 2.28 -14.01 37.65
C PHE A 16 2.92 -13.71 36.29
N ILE A 17 4.25 -13.66 36.20
CA ILE A 17 4.96 -13.49 34.92
C ILE A 17 4.76 -14.73 34.04
N LYS A 18 4.90 -15.95 34.59
CA LYS A 18 4.58 -17.20 33.88
C LYS A 18 3.12 -17.22 33.43
N PHE A 19 2.18 -16.83 34.29
CA PHE A 19 0.75 -16.80 33.97
C PHE A 19 0.44 -15.81 32.83
N LYS A 20 1.06 -14.61 32.86
CA LYS A 20 0.91 -13.61 31.79
C LYS A 20 1.50 -14.12 30.47
N TYR A 21 2.65 -14.79 30.50
CA TYR A 21 3.25 -15.41 29.31
C TYR A 21 2.38 -16.54 28.73
N VAL A 22 1.78 -17.37 29.58
CA VAL A 22 0.87 -18.45 29.15
C VAL A 22 -0.38 -17.86 28.50
N ILE A 23 -1.06 -16.91 29.15
CA ILE A 23 -2.26 -16.28 28.59
C ILE A 23 -1.96 -15.52 27.30
N ILE A 24 -0.87 -14.73 27.24
CA ILE A 24 -0.46 -14.02 26.01
C ILE A 24 -0.10 -15.02 24.90
N SER A 25 0.57 -16.13 25.22
CA SER A 25 0.91 -17.17 24.24
C SER A 25 -0.32 -17.88 23.69
N VAL A 26 -1.30 -18.17 24.55
CA VAL A 26 -2.56 -18.82 24.18
C VAL A 26 -3.43 -17.88 23.38
N PHE A 27 -3.59 -16.62 23.80
CA PHE A 27 -4.32 -15.62 23.00
C PHE A 27 -3.65 -15.36 21.65
N ARG A 28 -2.33 -15.24 21.61
CA ARG A 28 -1.60 -15.08 20.33
C ARG A 28 -1.78 -16.31 19.43
N TRP A 29 -1.87 -17.50 20.00
CA TRP A 29 -2.12 -18.74 19.28
C TRP A 29 -3.57 -18.82 18.76
N ILE A 30 -4.56 -18.50 19.60
CA ILE A 30 -5.98 -18.47 19.24
C ILE A 30 -6.25 -17.42 18.16
N TYR A 31 -5.75 -16.19 18.32
CA TYR A 31 -5.88 -15.14 17.29
C TYR A 31 -5.24 -15.56 15.97
N LYS A 32 -4.07 -16.21 16.00
CA LYS A 32 -3.37 -16.67 14.79
C LYS A 32 -4.11 -17.81 14.08
N MET A 33 -4.87 -18.64 14.80
CA MET A 33 -5.69 -19.70 14.21
C MET A 33 -7.01 -19.18 13.61
N ILE A 34 -7.66 -18.22 14.26
CA ILE A 34 -8.94 -17.66 13.78
C ILE A 34 -8.74 -16.81 12.51
N THR A 35 -7.59 -16.15 12.36
CA THR A 35 -7.31 -15.27 11.20
C THR A 35 -6.62 -15.97 10.02
N ALA A 36 -6.55 -17.31 9.99
CA ALA A 36 -5.93 -18.00 8.86
C ALA A 36 -6.77 -17.75 7.58
N PRO A 37 -6.22 -17.10 6.55
CA PRO A 37 -6.99 -16.80 5.36
C PRO A 37 -7.28 -18.10 4.59
N ASN A 38 -8.51 -18.24 4.09
CA ASN A 38 -8.86 -19.30 3.15
C ASN A 38 -8.05 -19.11 1.87
N LYS A 39 -7.16 -20.07 1.56
CA LYS A 39 -6.27 -20.01 0.40
C LYS A 39 -6.88 -20.80 -0.75
N VAL A 40 -6.88 -20.21 -1.94
CA VAL A 40 -7.27 -20.87 -3.19
C VAL A 40 -6.04 -20.97 -4.08
N LYS A 41 -5.87 -22.10 -4.77
CA LYS A 41 -4.82 -22.27 -5.76
C LYS A 41 -5.26 -21.61 -7.07
N THR A 42 -4.45 -20.67 -7.56
CA THR A 42 -4.69 -19.97 -8.82
C THR A 42 -3.46 -20.14 -9.72
N ASN A 43 -3.69 -20.38 -11.01
CA ASN A 43 -2.62 -20.42 -12.01
C ASN A 43 -2.42 -19.02 -12.60
N LEU A 44 -1.17 -18.56 -12.64
CA LEU A 44 -0.78 -17.24 -13.12
C LEU A 44 0.34 -17.39 -14.15
N TYR A 45 0.21 -16.70 -15.28
CA TYR A 45 1.27 -16.58 -16.27
C TYR A 45 2.16 -15.40 -15.91
N LEU A 46 3.47 -15.64 -15.86
CA LEU A 46 4.48 -14.64 -15.52
C LEU A 46 5.59 -14.67 -16.56
N ASP A 47 6.19 -13.52 -16.82
CA ASP A 47 7.43 -13.46 -17.58
C ASP A 47 8.54 -14.21 -16.82
N VAL A 48 9.28 -15.06 -17.54
CA VAL A 48 10.30 -15.94 -16.96
C VAL A 48 11.44 -15.12 -16.34
N LYS A 49 11.91 -14.09 -17.05
CA LYS A 49 13.04 -13.25 -16.59
C LYS A 49 12.64 -12.46 -15.36
N MET A 50 11.44 -11.86 -15.37
CA MET A 50 10.93 -11.09 -14.23
C MET A 50 10.75 -11.97 -12.99
N LYS A 51 10.24 -13.20 -13.15
CA LYS A 51 10.11 -14.16 -12.06
C LYS A 51 11.47 -14.51 -11.45
N GLU A 52 12.46 -14.82 -12.27
CA GLU A 52 13.82 -15.16 -11.82
C GLU A 52 14.49 -14.01 -11.06
N GLN A 53 14.26 -12.76 -11.50
CA GLN A 53 14.78 -11.56 -10.84
C GLN A 53 14.05 -11.25 -9.52
N ALA A 54 12.73 -11.47 -9.46
CA ALA A 54 11.92 -11.13 -8.30
C ALA A 54 12.07 -12.13 -7.14
N LEU A 55 12.25 -13.42 -7.42
CA LEU A 55 12.40 -14.46 -6.39
C LEU A 55 13.51 -14.18 -5.35
N PRO A 56 14.76 -13.83 -5.71
CA PRO A 56 15.79 -13.53 -4.73
C PRO A 56 15.48 -12.24 -3.95
N LEU A 57 14.82 -11.26 -4.57
CA LEU A 57 14.39 -10.03 -3.90
C LEU A 57 13.34 -10.32 -2.82
N PHE A 58 12.28 -11.05 -3.15
CA PHE A 58 11.24 -11.39 -2.18
C PHE A 58 11.79 -12.25 -1.04
N LYS A 59 12.65 -13.23 -1.33
CA LYS A 59 13.34 -14.02 -0.30
C LYS A 59 14.14 -13.17 0.66
N LYS A 60 14.86 -12.15 0.16
CA LYS A 60 15.60 -11.21 1.00
C LYS A 60 14.69 -10.45 1.97
N TYR A 61 13.46 -10.14 1.56
CA TYR A 61 12.45 -9.49 2.40
C TYR A 61 11.62 -10.46 3.27
N GLY A 62 11.84 -11.77 3.14
CA GLY A 62 11.10 -12.79 3.90
C GLY A 62 9.71 -13.10 3.33
N PHE A 63 9.50 -12.87 2.04
CA PHE A 63 8.25 -13.17 1.34
C PHE A 63 8.48 -14.24 0.26
N ASP A 64 7.50 -15.12 0.09
CA ASP A 64 7.41 -15.91 -1.14
C ASP A 64 6.68 -15.10 -2.24
N LEU A 65 6.78 -15.56 -3.49
CA LEU A 65 6.07 -14.95 -4.61
C LEU A 65 4.56 -14.85 -4.34
N SER A 66 3.99 -15.88 -3.72
CA SER A 66 2.56 -15.91 -3.33
C SER A 66 2.22 -14.80 -2.34
N ASP A 67 3.10 -14.52 -1.38
CA ASP A 67 2.87 -13.48 -0.37
C ASP A 67 2.92 -12.09 -1.01
N ALA A 68 3.85 -11.86 -1.93
CA ALA A 68 3.94 -10.62 -2.69
C ALA A 68 2.64 -10.34 -3.48
N PHE A 69 2.07 -11.35 -4.14
CA PHE A 69 0.79 -11.21 -4.85
C PHE A 69 -0.38 -10.96 -3.89
N ASN A 70 -0.41 -11.61 -2.74
CA ASN A 70 -1.46 -11.36 -1.74
C ASN A 70 -1.40 -9.91 -1.21
N ILE A 71 -0.18 -9.38 -0.99
CA ILE A 71 0.02 -7.98 -0.61
C ILE A 71 -0.48 -7.04 -1.72
N PHE A 72 -0.11 -7.32 -2.98
CA PHE A 72 -0.57 -6.56 -4.14
C PHE A 72 -2.10 -6.52 -4.18
N LEU A 73 -2.77 -7.67 -4.17
CA LEU A 73 -4.24 -7.75 -4.22
C LEU A 73 -4.90 -7.02 -3.06
N THR A 74 -4.37 -7.20 -1.84
CA THR A 74 -4.88 -6.52 -0.65
C THR A 74 -4.81 -5.00 -0.79
N LYS A 75 -3.68 -4.49 -1.31
CA LYS A 75 -3.50 -3.05 -1.53
C LYS A 75 -4.40 -2.53 -2.65
N THR A 76 -4.56 -3.29 -3.74
CA THR A 76 -5.45 -2.93 -4.85
C THR A 76 -6.88 -2.81 -4.38
N VAL A 77 -7.39 -3.81 -3.65
CA VAL A 77 -8.76 -3.81 -3.13
C VAL A 77 -8.97 -2.70 -2.09
N ALA A 78 -8.00 -2.47 -1.21
CA ALA A 78 -8.10 -1.42 -0.20
C ALA A 78 -8.16 -0.01 -0.79
N LYS A 79 -7.44 0.24 -1.90
CA LYS A 79 -7.39 1.56 -2.55
C LYS A 79 -8.36 1.71 -3.72
N GLN A 80 -8.99 0.61 -4.17
CA GLN A 80 -9.74 0.56 -5.43
C GLN A 80 -8.93 1.12 -6.62
N ALA A 81 -7.61 0.90 -6.58
CA ALA A 81 -6.65 1.46 -7.53
C ALA A 81 -5.40 0.58 -7.59
N ILE A 82 -4.64 0.69 -8.68
CA ILE A 82 -3.37 -0.02 -8.81
C ILE A 82 -2.38 0.52 -7.75
N PRO A 83 -1.76 -0.34 -6.93
CA PRO A 83 -1.01 0.05 -5.73
C PRO A 83 0.43 0.47 -6.03
N PHE A 84 0.70 0.97 -7.23
CA PHE A 84 1.94 1.60 -7.64
C PHE A 84 1.60 2.76 -8.59
N ASN A 85 2.41 3.81 -8.56
CA ASN A 85 2.24 4.94 -9.46
C ASN A 85 2.53 4.49 -10.90
N ILE A 86 1.65 4.88 -11.83
CA ILE A 86 1.79 4.60 -13.27
C ILE A 86 2.24 5.91 -13.96
N ASP A 87 2.95 6.76 -13.24
CA ASP A 87 3.27 8.14 -13.64
C ASP A 87 4.39 8.20 -14.69
N VAL A 88 4.41 7.28 -15.65
CA VAL A 88 5.19 7.47 -16.86
C VAL A 88 4.28 8.25 -17.82
N PRO A 89 4.35 9.60 -17.83
CA PRO A 89 3.57 10.38 -18.78
C PRO A 89 3.92 9.92 -20.20
N ASN A 90 2.89 9.81 -21.05
CA ASN A 90 3.13 9.57 -22.47
C ASN A 90 3.87 10.77 -23.07
N GLN A 91 4.46 10.58 -24.25
CA GLN A 91 5.25 11.64 -24.89
C GLN A 91 4.43 12.92 -25.11
N GLU A 92 3.16 12.80 -25.53
CA GLU A 92 2.25 13.94 -25.71
C GLU A 92 2.03 14.74 -24.43
N THR A 93 1.89 14.06 -23.27
CA THR A 93 1.72 14.73 -21.97
C THR A 93 3.00 15.44 -21.58
N ILE A 94 4.17 14.86 -21.86
CA ILE A 94 5.47 15.51 -21.61
C ILE A 94 5.59 16.78 -22.44
N GLU A 95 5.28 16.71 -23.73
CA GLU A 95 5.31 17.85 -24.64
C GLU A 95 4.33 18.95 -24.19
N ALA A 96 3.08 18.59 -23.87
CA ALA A 96 2.08 19.54 -23.37
C ALA A 96 2.50 20.23 -22.05
N MET A 97 3.16 19.51 -21.14
CA MET A 97 3.72 20.09 -19.92
C MET A 97 4.86 21.06 -20.23
N GLN A 98 5.74 20.74 -21.18
CA GLN A 98 6.84 21.61 -21.61
C GLN A 98 6.32 22.87 -22.30
N ASP A 99 5.37 22.74 -23.21
CA ASP A 99 4.73 23.86 -23.89
C ASP A 99 4.07 24.81 -22.88
N SER A 100 3.33 24.25 -21.92
CA SER A 100 2.72 25.04 -20.84
C SER A 100 3.77 25.77 -19.99
N GLN A 101 4.89 25.14 -19.65
CA GLN A 101 5.99 25.78 -18.90
C GLN A 101 6.68 26.89 -19.71
N ASN A 102 6.72 26.75 -21.03
CA ASN A 102 7.31 27.73 -21.95
C ASN A 102 6.31 28.81 -22.41
N GLY A 103 5.07 28.77 -21.96
CA GLY A 103 4.02 29.72 -22.35
C GLY A 103 3.49 29.51 -23.78
N ILE A 104 3.70 28.34 -24.36
CA ILE A 104 3.27 27.98 -25.71
C ILE A 104 1.85 27.39 -25.63
N GLY A 105 0.94 27.86 -26.49
CA GLY A 105 -0.42 27.31 -26.59
C GLY A 105 -1.35 27.64 -25.42
N LEU A 106 -1.02 28.65 -24.61
CA LEU A 106 -1.85 29.10 -23.48
C LEU A 106 -2.77 30.27 -23.89
N GLU A 107 -4.00 30.28 -23.37
CA GLU A 107 -4.95 31.38 -23.48
C GLU A 107 -5.39 31.82 -22.08
N GLU A 108 -5.38 33.13 -21.82
CA GLU A 108 -5.96 33.67 -20.59
C GLU A 108 -7.48 33.71 -20.70
N ILE A 109 -8.14 32.88 -19.89
CA ILE A 109 -9.60 32.82 -19.83
C ILE A 109 -10.10 33.05 -18.40
N THR A 110 -11.28 33.65 -18.30
CA THR A 110 -11.98 33.77 -17.02
C THR A 110 -12.65 32.44 -16.65
N PHE A 111 -12.88 32.23 -15.35
CA PHE A 111 -13.57 31.04 -14.85
C PHE A 111 -14.97 30.85 -15.48
N GLU A 112 -15.66 31.95 -15.81
CA GLU A 112 -16.98 31.91 -16.44
C GLU A 112 -16.92 31.50 -17.93
N GLN A 113 -15.88 31.91 -18.66
CA GLN A 113 -15.61 31.40 -20.00
C GLN A 113 -15.26 29.91 -19.96
N LEU A 114 -14.38 29.50 -19.04
CA LEU A 114 -14.02 28.08 -18.86
C LEU A 114 -15.25 27.21 -18.58
N LYS A 115 -16.13 27.62 -17.65
CA LYS A 115 -17.39 26.91 -17.38
C LYS A 115 -18.28 26.79 -18.62
N LYS A 116 -18.36 27.86 -19.41
CA LYS A 116 -19.17 27.88 -20.64
C LYS A 116 -18.63 26.91 -21.68
N ASP A 117 -17.31 26.84 -21.85
CA ASP A 117 -16.68 25.96 -22.83
C ASP A 117 -16.76 24.49 -22.41
N MET A 118 -16.54 24.18 -21.13
CA MET A 118 -16.74 22.82 -20.62
C MET A 118 -18.18 22.32 -20.80
N LYS A 119 -19.18 23.19 -20.65
CA LYS A 119 -20.59 22.84 -20.91
C LYS A 119 -20.87 22.48 -22.36
N LYS A 120 -20.14 23.04 -23.34
CA LYS A 120 -20.30 22.67 -24.76
C LYS A 120 -19.82 21.25 -25.04
N CYS A 121 -18.83 20.76 -24.31
CA CYS A 121 -18.24 19.43 -24.52
C CYS A 121 -19.04 18.29 -23.87
N ILE A 122 -19.91 18.59 -22.89
CA ILE A 122 -20.73 17.58 -22.19
C ILE A 122 -22.04 17.29 -22.94
N VAL A 123 -22.43 18.15 -23.89
CA VAL A 123 -23.61 17.97 -24.73
C VAL A 123 -23.21 17.27 -26.02
N ASN A 124 -23.01 15.95 -25.94
CA ASN A 124 -23.08 15.00 -27.05
C ASN A 124 -23.42 13.62 -26.49
#